data_AF-A0A374TQS2-F1
#
_entry.id   AF-A0A374TQS2-F1
#
_cell.length_a   1.000
_cell.length_b   1.000
_cell.length_c   1.000
_cell.angle_alpha   90.00
_cell.angle_beta   90.00
_cell.angle_gamma   90.00
#
_symmetry.space_group_name_H-M   'P 1'
#
loop_
_entity.id
_entity.type
_entity.pdbx_description
1 polymer ?
#
loop_
_entity_poly.entity_id
_entity_poly.type
_entity_poly.pdbx_seq_one_letter_code
_entity_poly.pdbx_strand_id
1 'polypeptide(L)'
;MKWNELAELICAFISLIVTAIIGKKQCCQSKRMEEFERRQDERDERRHAEGNKAQAIEFISKYYSDRGLIPLCAVAAMHNDLFYYSREMYRNFCCLVPEVQNLILKYCNLDLRVRGEDDLFVRCITAVEAALRDRFPEDEPVLYDDGKYVLRSLERYAGERLPEPRVDLLSECLDSSFLPPDSCSPGYDYLIRKVLSEAFESRVASFAPISYLKNEYQFESSSEIEACRFALTVAFYAATYGSGDEANDKDYGCPGGFDGERIETMEDLFLLAVFQMYTRFLLPDEE
;
A
#
# COMPACT_ATOMS: atom_id res chain seq x y z
N MET A 1 -23.87 61.96 -58.12
CA MET A 1 -23.91 60.63 -57.47
C MET A 1 -24.79 59.73 -58.31
N LYS A 2 -24.24 58.67 -58.88
CA LYS A 2 -25.03 57.73 -59.70
C LYS A 2 -25.95 56.97 -58.76
N TRP A 3 -27.20 56.71 -59.16
CA TRP A 3 -28.18 55.95 -58.36
C TRP A 3 -27.62 54.63 -57.80
N ASN A 4 -26.69 54.01 -58.54
CA ASN A 4 -26.00 52.79 -58.11
C ASN A 4 -25.08 52.99 -56.89
N GLU A 5 -24.37 54.12 -56.77
CA GLU A 5 -23.47 54.37 -55.63
C GLU A 5 -24.26 54.58 -54.32
N LEU A 6 -25.45 55.17 -54.41
CA LEU A 6 -26.32 55.37 -53.26
C LEU A 6 -26.95 54.04 -52.79
N ALA A 7 -27.30 53.16 -53.75
CA ALA A 7 -27.80 51.82 -53.45
C ALA A 7 -26.71 50.93 -52.82
N GLU A 8 -25.47 51.00 -53.30
CA GLU A 8 -24.33 50.25 -52.74
C GLU A 8 -24.00 50.72 -51.31
N LEU A 9 -24.02 52.03 -51.03
CA LEU A 9 -23.80 52.57 -49.70
C LEU A 9 -24.85 52.08 -48.68
N ILE A 10 -26.13 52.08 -49.08
CA ILE A 10 -27.24 51.61 -48.23
C ILE A 10 -27.11 50.10 -47.99
N CYS A 11 -26.75 49.33 -49.02
CA CYS A 11 -26.54 47.89 -48.90
C CYS A 11 -25.41 47.58 -47.92
N ALA A 12 -24.28 48.28 -48.02
CA ALA A 12 -23.14 48.12 -47.12
C ALA A 12 -23.50 48.46 -45.65
N PHE A 13 -24.29 49.50 -45.43
CA PHE A 13 -24.74 49.89 -44.10
C PHE A 13 -25.67 48.84 -43.48
N ILE A 14 -26.61 48.29 -44.26
CA ILE A 14 -27.50 47.22 -43.81
C ILE A 14 -26.70 45.95 -43.51
N SER A 15 -25.74 45.58 -44.37
CA SER A 15 -24.85 44.43 -44.13
C SER A 15 -24.08 44.59 -42.82
N LEU A 16 -23.52 45.77 -42.54
CA LEU A 16 -22.79 46.05 -41.30
C LEU A 16 -23.68 45.92 -40.05
N ILE A 17 -24.91 46.44 -40.11
CA ILE A 17 -25.88 46.30 -39.01
C ILE A 17 -26.22 44.84 -38.77
N VAL A 18 -26.48 44.06 -39.83
CA VAL A 18 -26.78 42.63 -39.73
C VAL A 18 -25.61 41.89 -39.10
N THR A 19 -24.38 42.16 -39.53
CA THR A 19 -23.16 41.57 -38.94
C THR A 19 -23.02 41.92 -37.46
N ALA A 20 -23.26 43.17 -37.06
CA ALA A 20 -23.20 43.59 -35.66
C ALA A 20 -24.25 42.88 -34.78
N ILE A 21 -25.47 42.69 -35.29
CA ILE A 21 -26.54 41.98 -34.58
C ILE A 21 -26.19 40.49 -34.43
N ILE A 22 -25.67 39.85 -35.48
CA ILE A 22 -25.22 38.45 -35.44
C ILE A 22 -24.10 38.27 -34.42
N GLY A 23 -23.07 39.13 -34.46
CA GLY A 23 -21.96 39.08 -33.50
C GLY A 23 -22.41 39.27 -32.05
N LYS A 24 -23.35 40.19 -31.80
CA LYS A 24 -23.93 40.38 -30.46
C LYS A 24 -24.70 39.14 -29.99
N LYS A 25 -25.48 38.50 -30.86
CA LYS A 25 -26.20 37.26 -30.53
C LYS A 25 -25.24 36.11 -30.27
N GLN A 26 -24.19 35.95 -31.08
CA GLN A 26 -23.17 34.91 -30.89
C GLN A 26 -22.44 35.08 -29.55
N CYS A 27 -22.05 36.30 -29.19
CA CYS A 27 -21.40 36.58 -27.90
C CYS A 27 -22.34 36.29 -26.70
N CYS A 28 -23.61 36.68 -26.80
CA CYS A 28 -24.60 36.38 -25.76
C CYS A 28 -24.87 34.88 -25.61
N GLN A 29 -24.96 34.15 -26.74
CA GLN A 29 -25.11 32.70 -26.73
C GLN A 29 -23.89 31.99 -26.16
N SER A 30 -22.68 32.42 -26.51
CA SER A 30 -21.42 31.88 -25.97
C SER A 30 -21.34 32.04 -24.46
N LYS A 31 -21.64 33.22 -23.91
CA LYS A 31 -21.69 33.42 -22.44
C LYS A 31 -22.70 32.52 -21.74
N ARG A 32 -23.90 32.38 -22.33
CA ARG A 32 -24.93 31.47 -21.80
C ARG A 32 -24.53 30.00 -21.89
N MET A 33 -23.72 29.64 -22.89
CA MET A 33 -23.17 28.30 -23.05
C MET A 33 -22.14 28.02 -21.96
N GLU A 34 -21.17 28.91 -21.76
CA GLU A 34 -20.15 28.78 -20.71
C GLU A 34 -20.78 28.66 -19.31
N GLU A 35 -21.79 29.48 -18.99
CA GLU A 35 -22.52 29.38 -17.73
C GLU A 35 -23.34 28.08 -17.57
N PHE A 36 -23.73 27.47 -18.69
CA PHE A 36 -24.43 26.18 -18.67
C PHE A 36 -23.46 25.02 -18.50
N GLU A 37 -22.35 25.02 -19.26
CA GLU A 37 -21.25 24.05 -19.15
C GLU A 37 -20.72 24.00 -17.72
N ARG A 38 -20.39 25.16 -17.12
CA ARG A 38 -19.91 25.22 -15.73
C ARG A 38 -20.91 24.60 -14.74
N ARG A 39 -22.21 24.86 -14.91
CA ARG A 39 -23.24 24.28 -14.03
C ARG A 39 -23.40 22.78 -14.22
N GLN A 40 -23.12 22.27 -15.40
CA GLN A 40 -23.12 20.84 -15.68
C GLN A 40 -21.89 20.18 -15.07
N ASP A 41 -20.71 20.74 -15.28
CA ASP A 41 -19.45 20.27 -14.67
C ASP A 41 -19.55 20.22 -13.14
N GLU A 42 -20.01 21.31 -12.50
CA GLU A 42 -20.22 21.38 -11.05
C GLU A 42 -21.23 20.32 -10.52
N ARG A 43 -22.19 19.88 -11.35
CA ARG A 43 -23.15 18.84 -10.98
C ARG A 43 -22.57 17.46 -11.17
N ASP A 44 -21.77 17.28 -12.22
CA ASP A 44 -21.12 16.01 -12.53
C ASP A 44 -20.03 15.71 -11.50
N GLU A 45 -19.23 16.71 -11.11
CA GLU A 45 -18.28 16.64 -9.99
C GLU A 45 -18.97 16.29 -8.67
N ARG A 46 -20.12 16.91 -8.37
CA ARG A 46 -20.89 16.61 -7.15
C ARG A 46 -21.40 15.17 -7.14
N ARG A 47 -21.99 14.72 -8.24
CA ARG A 47 -22.49 13.33 -8.37
C ARG A 47 -21.34 12.33 -8.29
N HIS A 48 -20.19 12.65 -8.87
CA HIS A 48 -18.99 11.82 -8.78
C HIS A 48 -18.49 11.72 -7.34
N ALA A 49 -18.39 12.85 -6.61
CA ALA A 49 -17.98 12.86 -5.21
C ALA A 49 -18.95 12.11 -4.28
N GLU A 50 -20.26 12.27 -4.49
CA GLU A 50 -21.29 11.52 -3.77
C GLU A 50 -21.21 10.01 -4.07
N GLY A 51 -20.98 9.64 -5.33
CA GLY A 51 -20.77 8.25 -5.75
C GLY A 51 -19.54 7.63 -5.09
N ASN A 52 -18.40 8.32 -5.11
CA ASN A 52 -17.17 7.88 -4.46
C ASN A 52 -17.36 7.69 -2.95
N LYS A 53 -18.07 8.62 -2.30
CA LYS A 53 -18.42 8.52 -0.88
C LYS A 53 -19.29 7.29 -0.60
N ALA A 54 -20.30 7.03 -1.42
CA ALA A 54 -21.16 5.86 -1.27
C ALA A 54 -20.37 4.55 -1.38
N GLN A 55 -19.50 4.44 -2.39
CA GLN A 55 -18.65 3.26 -2.58
C GLN A 55 -17.67 3.05 -1.42
N ALA A 56 -17.04 4.11 -0.91
CA ALA A 56 -16.14 4.02 0.24
C ALA A 56 -16.86 3.53 1.51
N ILE A 57 -18.07 4.06 1.78
CA ILE A 57 -18.90 3.64 2.92
C ILE A 57 -19.35 2.18 2.75
N GLU A 58 -19.76 1.80 1.54
CA GLU A 58 -20.16 0.43 1.23
C GLU A 58 -19.02 -0.56 1.50
N PHE A 59 -17.80 -0.25 1.03
CA PHE A 59 -16.62 -1.07 1.27
C PHE A 59 -16.34 -1.25 2.76
N ILE A 60 -16.25 -0.15 3.51
CA ILE A 60 -15.96 -0.17 4.95
C ILE A 60 -17.05 -0.94 5.70
N SER A 61 -18.33 -0.73 5.34
CA SER A 61 -19.44 -1.44 5.97
C SER A 61 -19.42 -2.93 5.66
N LYS A 62 -19.03 -3.33 4.44
CA LYS A 62 -18.95 -4.74 4.05
C LYS A 62 -17.84 -5.48 4.80
N TYR A 63 -16.70 -4.81 5.02
CA TYR A 63 -15.50 -5.37 5.66
C TYR A 63 -15.26 -4.85 7.07
N TYR A 64 -16.33 -4.47 7.78
CA TYR A 64 -16.18 -3.85 9.10
C TYR A 64 -15.46 -4.75 10.12
N SER A 65 -15.69 -6.07 10.05
CA SER A 65 -15.02 -7.08 10.88
C SER A 65 -13.53 -7.23 10.59
N ASP A 66 -13.09 -6.81 9.40
CA ASP A 66 -11.74 -6.98 8.90
C ASP A 66 -11.06 -5.63 8.62
N ARG A 67 -11.57 -4.55 9.24
CA ARG A 67 -11.17 -3.17 8.96
C ARG A 67 -9.72 -2.84 9.31
N GLY A 68 -9.11 -3.55 10.25
CA GLY A 68 -7.68 -3.46 10.57
C GLY A 68 -6.79 -4.03 9.47
N LEU A 69 -7.33 -4.80 8.51
CA LEU A 69 -6.60 -5.24 7.32
C LEU A 69 -6.65 -4.22 6.16
N ILE A 70 -7.36 -3.09 6.33
CA ILE A 70 -7.41 -2.02 5.32
C ILE A 70 -6.01 -1.49 4.93
N PRO A 71 -5.03 -1.31 5.84
CA PRO A 71 -3.69 -0.93 5.42
C PRO A 71 -3.04 -1.94 4.47
N LEU A 72 -3.31 -3.24 4.62
CA LEU A 72 -2.82 -4.27 3.70
C LEU A 72 -3.48 -4.18 2.33
N CYS A 73 -4.74 -3.72 2.26
CA CYS A 73 -5.41 -3.44 0.99
C CYS A 73 -4.70 -2.34 0.21
N ALA A 74 -4.24 -1.29 0.90
CA ALA A 74 -3.47 -0.22 0.27
C ALA A 74 -2.13 -0.74 -0.27
N VAL A 75 -1.42 -1.58 0.50
CA VAL A 75 -0.18 -2.21 0.05
C VAL A 75 -0.41 -3.14 -1.14
N ALA A 76 -1.51 -3.90 -1.16
CA ALA A 76 -1.89 -4.74 -2.29
C ALA A 76 -2.10 -3.90 -3.56
N ALA A 77 -2.82 -2.78 -3.45
CA ALA A 77 -3.04 -1.85 -4.57
C ALA A 77 -1.73 -1.19 -5.06
N MET A 78 -0.83 -0.81 -4.15
CA MET A 78 0.47 -0.21 -4.50
C MET A 78 1.47 -1.24 -5.07
N HIS A 79 1.39 -2.49 -4.63
CA HIS A 79 2.29 -3.55 -5.12
C HIS A 79 1.90 -3.99 -6.53
N ASN A 80 0.65 -4.39 -6.72
CA ASN A 80 0.11 -4.84 -8.00
C ASN A 80 -1.42 -4.93 -7.91
N ASP A 81 -2.13 -3.92 -8.40
CA ASP A 81 -3.60 -3.87 -8.42
C ASP A 81 -4.25 -4.88 -9.39
N LEU A 82 -3.49 -5.38 -10.37
CA LEU A 82 -3.92 -6.40 -11.33
C LEU A 82 -3.73 -7.85 -10.81
N PHE A 83 -3.05 -8.03 -9.68
CA PHE A 83 -2.83 -9.35 -9.10
C PHE A 83 -4.13 -9.93 -8.53
N TYR A 84 -4.35 -11.23 -8.74
CA TYR A 84 -5.50 -11.94 -8.18
C TYR A 84 -5.21 -12.35 -6.73
N TYR A 85 -5.41 -11.42 -5.79
CA TYR A 85 -5.27 -11.71 -4.37
C TYR A 85 -6.27 -12.78 -3.91
N SER A 86 -5.88 -13.67 -2.99
CA SER A 86 -6.68 -14.77 -2.47
C SER A 86 -7.82 -14.29 -1.55
N ARG A 87 -7.59 -13.24 -0.75
CA ARG A 87 -8.62 -12.66 0.12
C ARG A 87 -9.53 -11.72 -0.67
N GLU A 88 -10.85 -11.85 -0.48
CA GLU A 88 -11.84 -11.07 -1.23
C GLU A 88 -11.72 -9.56 -0.97
N MET A 89 -11.41 -9.18 0.26
CA MET A 89 -11.23 -7.79 0.67
C MET A 89 -10.15 -7.08 -0.15
N TYR A 90 -8.99 -7.71 -0.32
CA TYR A 90 -7.87 -7.15 -1.09
C TYR A 90 -8.26 -6.97 -2.57
N ARG A 91 -8.84 -8.00 -3.19
CA ARG A 91 -9.32 -7.90 -4.58
C ARG A 91 -10.32 -6.77 -4.77
N ASN A 92 -11.32 -6.71 -3.90
CA ASN A 92 -12.38 -5.72 -4.02
C ASN A 92 -11.84 -4.29 -3.84
N PHE A 93 -10.83 -4.10 -2.99
CA PHE A 93 -10.17 -2.81 -2.85
C PHE A 93 -9.34 -2.43 -4.09
N CYS A 94 -8.57 -3.38 -4.65
CA CYS A 94 -7.80 -3.15 -5.87
C CYS A 94 -8.69 -2.79 -7.08
N CYS A 95 -9.94 -3.26 -7.11
CA CYS A 95 -10.89 -2.90 -8.17
C CYS A 95 -11.49 -1.48 -8.05
N LEU A 96 -11.24 -0.76 -6.94
CA LEU A 96 -11.71 0.61 -6.75
C LEU A 96 -10.77 1.61 -7.41
N VAL A 97 -11.31 2.73 -7.87
CA VAL A 97 -10.47 3.83 -8.39
C VAL A 97 -9.65 4.47 -7.25
N PRO A 98 -8.45 5.01 -7.53
CA PRO A 98 -7.56 5.56 -6.51
C PRO A 98 -8.21 6.63 -5.60
N GLU A 99 -9.15 7.40 -6.13
CA GLU A 99 -9.92 8.39 -5.36
C GLU A 99 -10.75 7.74 -4.25
N VAL A 100 -11.36 6.58 -4.54
CA VAL A 100 -12.19 5.84 -3.58
C VAL A 100 -11.31 5.09 -2.59
N GLN A 101 -10.23 4.46 -3.06
CA GLN A 101 -9.23 3.81 -2.20
C GLN A 101 -8.70 4.78 -1.13
N ASN A 102 -8.27 5.97 -1.56
CA ASN A 102 -7.76 7.00 -0.65
C ASN A 102 -8.86 7.60 0.26
N LEU A 103 -10.11 7.65 -0.21
CA LEU A 103 -11.25 8.06 0.62
C LEU A 103 -11.54 7.04 1.73
N ILE A 104 -11.38 5.73 1.46
CA ILE A 104 -11.48 4.68 2.47
C ILE A 104 -10.42 4.85 3.54
N LEU A 105 -9.14 5.01 3.15
CA LEU A 105 -8.04 5.23 4.10
C LEU A 105 -8.29 6.46 4.98
N LYS A 106 -8.78 7.55 4.38
CA LYS A 106 -9.17 8.76 5.10
C LYS A 106 -10.30 8.52 6.11
N TYR A 107 -11.34 7.76 5.76
CA TYR A 107 -12.43 7.43 6.69
C TYR A 107 -12.00 6.50 7.82
N CYS A 108 -10.95 5.72 7.60
CA CYS A 108 -10.31 4.90 8.63
C CYS A 108 -9.32 5.71 9.49
N ASN A 109 -9.13 7.01 9.23
CA ASN A 109 -8.14 7.87 9.88
C ASN A 109 -6.71 7.35 9.76
N LEU A 110 -6.37 6.76 8.63
CA LEU A 110 -5.01 6.29 8.36
C LEU A 110 -4.23 7.38 7.63
N ASP A 111 -3.01 7.64 8.09
CA ASP A 111 -2.02 8.52 7.43
C ASP A 111 -1.33 7.81 6.24
N LEU A 112 -2.02 6.86 5.61
CA LEU A 112 -1.58 6.08 4.47
C LEU A 112 -2.29 6.57 3.20
N ARG A 113 -1.60 6.55 2.07
CA ARG A 113 -2.17 6.93 0.78
C ARG A 113 -1.73 5.95 -0.30
N VAL A 114 -2.68 5.43 -1.08
CA VAL A 114 -2.35 4.71 -2.32
C VAL A 114 -1.83 5.70 -3.34
N ARG A 115 -0.59 5.47 -3.78
CA ARG A 115 0.11 6.23 -4.81
C ARG A 115 0.59 5.25 -5.88
N GLY A 116 0.81 5.75 -7.09
CA GLY A 116 1.55 5.00 -8.11
C GLY A 116 3.00 4.93 -7.66
N GLU A 117 3.39 3.77 -7.12
CA GLU A 117 4.75 3.48 -6.69
C GLU A 117 5.37 2.51 -7.69
N ASP A 118 6.27 3.00 -8.53
CA ASP A 118 7.05 2.14 -9.40
C ASP A 118 7.98 1.28 -8.53
N ASP A 119 7.90 -0.04 -8.70
CA ASP A 119 8.78 -1.01 -8.06
C ASP A 119 8.80 -0.98 -6.52
N LEU A 120 7.67 -0.69 -5.86
CA LEU A 120 7.52 -0.67 -4.38
C LEU A 120 8.23 -1.86 -3.70
N PHE A 121 8.01 -3.06 -4.23
CA PHE A 121 8.61 -4.28 -3.69
C PHE A 121 10.14 -4.23 -3.72
N VAL A 122 10.73 -3.86 -4.86
CA VAL A 122 12.19 -3.80 -5.03
C VAL A 122 12.80 -2.75 -4.11
N ARG A 123 12.14 -1.59 -3.96
CA ARG A 123 12.56 -0.53 -3.03
C ARG A 123 12.55 -1.03 -1.58
N CYS A 124 11.48 -1.70 -1.16
CA CYS A 124 11.38 -2.29 0.18
C CYS A 124 12.48 -3.31 0.46
N ILE A 125 12.73 -4.24 -0.48
CA ILE A 125 13.79 -5.24 -0.35
C ILE A 125 15.16 -4.54 -0.25
N THR A 126 15.43 -3.58 -1.13
CA THR A 126 16.70 -2.82 -1.13
C THR A 126 16.93 -2.11 0.20
N ALA A 127 15.89 -1.48 0.77
CA ALA A 127 15.98 -0.77 2.04
C ALA A 127 16.27 -1.72 3.22
N VAL A 128 15.59 -2.86 3.29
CA VAL A 128 15.87 -3.89 4.33
C VAL A 128 17.29 -4.45 4.19
N GLU A 129 17.72 -4.77 2.97
CA GLU A 129 19.09 -5.27 2.74
C GLU A 129 20.14 -4.24 3.12
N ALA A 130 19.89 -2.96 2.86
CA ALA A 130 20.77 -1.87 3.27
C ALA A 130 20.85 -1.76 4.80
N ALA A 131 19.72 -1.80 5.50
CA ALA A 131 19.67 -1.73 6.96
C ALA A 131 20.41 -2.91 7.62
N LEU A 132 20.23 -4.12 7.08
CA LEU A 132 20.94 -5.31 7.55
C LEU A 132 22.44 -5.23 7.28
N ARG A 133 22.85 -4.78 6.08
CA ARG A 133 24.26 -4.68 5.70
C ARG A 133 25.00 -3.61 6.48
N ASP A 134 24.36 -2.47 6.74
CA ASP A 134 24.93 -1.41 7.57
C ASP A 134 25.21 -1.92 8.98
N ARG A 135 24.27 -2.70 9.53
CA ARG A 135 24.37 -3.20 10.91
C ARG A 135 25.23 -4.45 11.07
N PHE A 136 25.18 -5.36 10.11
CA PHE A 136 25.80 -6.69 10.12
C PHE A 136 26.58 -6.94 8.82
N PRO A 137 27.67 -6.21 8.56
CA PRO A 137 28.36 -6.23 7.26
C PRO A 137 29.03 -7.57 6.93
N GLU A 138 29.38 -8.37 7.94
CA GLU A 138 30.04 -9.68 7.80
C GLU A 138 29.04 -10.85 7.72
N ASP A 139 27.73 -10.58 7.82
CA ASP A 139 26.69 -11.61 7.79
C ASP A 139 26.28 -11.94 6.35
N GLU A 140 25.61 -13.07 6.18
CA GLU A 140 25.07 -13.49 4.90
C GLU A 140 23.84 -12.66 4.49
N PRO A 141 23.61 -12.51 3.17
CA PRO A 141 22.36 -11.94 2.69
C PRO A 141 21.17 -12.81 3.12
N VAL A 142 20.14 -12.16 3.67
CA VAL A 142 18.87 -12.79 4.08
C VAL A 142 18.05 -13.19 2.86
N LEU A 143 17.85 -12.23 1.95
CA LEU A 143 16.68 -12.24 1.08
C LEU A 143 16.89 -13.00 -0.24
N TYR A 144 18.13 -13.41 -0.54
CA TYR A 144 18.61 -14.20 -1.70
C TYR A 144 18.01 -13.80 -3.07
N ASP A 145 18.85 -13.59 -4.08
CA ASP A 145 18.40 -13.28 -5.45
C ASP A 145 17.33 -12.16 -5.45
N ASP A 146 17.63 -11.01 -4.83
CA ASP A 146 16.76 -9.82 -4.78
C ASP A 146 15.37 -10.06 -4.15
N GLY A 147 15.30 -10.84 -3.07
CA GLY A 147 14.03 -11.08 -2.36
C GLY A 147 13.17 -12.18 -2.98
N LYS A 148 13.78 -13.10 -3.74
CA LYS A 148 13.09 -14.20 -4.42
C LYS A 148 12.13 -14.99 -3.55
N TYR A 149 12.52 -15.36 -2.32
CA TYR A 149 11.65 -16.11 -1.41
C TYR A 149 10.51 -15.26 -0.84
N VAL A 150 10.73 -13.95 -0.70
CA VAL A 150 9.65 -13.01 -0.33
C VAL A 150 8.66 -12.92 -1.48
N LEU A 151 9.09 -12.73 -2.73
CA LEU A 151 8.17 -12.61 -3.85
C LEU A 151 7.39 -13.91 -4.12
N ARG A 152 8.06 -15.07 -4.04
CA ARG A 152 7.44 -16.39 -4.24
C ARG A 152 6.34 -16.70 -3.22
N SER A 153 6.40 -16.10 -2.03
CA SER A 153 5.34 -16.24 -1.03
C SER A 153 3.98 -15.80 -1.58
N LEU A 154 3.95 -14.72 -2.38
CA LEU A 154 2.76 -14.24 -3.05
C LEU A 154 2.50 -15.03 -4.34
N GLU A 155 3.49 -15.13 -5.23
CA GLU A 155 3.28 -15.70 -6.57
C GLU A 155 2.89 -17.18 -6.58
N ARG A 156 3.38 -17.97 -5.61
CA ARG A 156 3.17 -19.42 -5.56
C ARG A 156 2.28 -19.87 -4.42
N TYR A 157 2.29 -19.14 -3.31
CA TYR A 157 1.71 -19.60 -2.05
C TYR A 157 0.66 -18.66 -1.47
N ALA A 158 0.23 -17.60 -2.18
CA ALA A 158 -0.69 -16.58 -1.66
C ALA A 158 -1.88 -17.15 -0.85
N GLY A 159 -2.58 -18.15 -1.41
CA GLY A 159 -3.75 -18.77 -0.78
C GLY A 159 -3.44 -19.86 0.26
N GLU A 160 -2.18 -20.26 0.41
CA GLU A 160 -1.78 -21.29 1.36
C GLU A 160 -1.74 -20.75 2.78
N ARG A 161 -2.12 -21.60 3.74
CA ARG A 161 -2.02 -21.30 5.18
C ARG A 161 -0.56 -21.22 5.60
N LEU A 162 -0.29 -20.42 6.63
CA LEU A 162 1.04 -20.36 7.24
C LEU A 162 1.46 -21.78 7.73
N PRO A 163 2.62 -22.32 7.27
CA PRO A 163 3.12 -23.62 7.70
C PRO A 163 3.24 -23.73 9.22
N GLU A 164 2.86 -24.83 9.86
CA GLU A 164 2.99 -24.95 11.33
C GLU A 164 4.46 -24.87 11.80
N PRO A 165 4.75 -24.31 12.99
CA PRO A 165 6.10 -24.32 13.54
C PRO A 165 6.60 -25.75 13.76
N ARG A 166 7.88 -26.01 13.47
CA ARG A 166 8.51 -27.28 13.80
C ARG A 166 8.56 -27.47 15.32
N VAL A 167 8.31 -28.69 15.78
CA VAL A 167 8.20 -29.03 17.22
C VAL A 167 9.46 -28.64 18.00
N ASP A 168 10.63 -28.70 17.38
CA ASP A 168 11.92 -28.38 18.02
C ASP A 168 12.05 -26.89 18.39
N LEU A 169 11.45 -25.98 17.59
CA LEU A 169 11.42 -24.53 17.87
C LEU A 169 10.44 -24.18 19.00
N LEU A 170 9.47 -25.04 19.29
CA LEU A 170 8.47 -24.82 20.34
C LEU A 170 9.03 -25.05 21.76
N SER A 171 10.08 -25.87 21.89
CA SER A 171 10.67 -26.25 23.19
C SER A 171 11.25 -25.05 23.96
N GLU A 172 11.78 -24.04 23.26
CA GLU A 172 12.29 -22.80 23.88
C GLU A 172 11.18 -21.77 24.19
N CYS A 173 10.01 -21.87 23.56
CA CYS A 173 8.93 -20.89 23.68
C CYS A 173 8.09 -21.07 24.97
N LEU A 174 8.15 -22.25 25.60
CA LEU A 174 7.27 -22.62 26.71
C LEU A 174 7.65 -22.01 28.08
N ASP A 175 8.79 -21.31 28.19
CA ASP A 175 9.27 -20.75 29.47
C ASP A 175 8.94 -19.25 29.67
N SER A 176 8.29 -18.56 28.72
CA SER A 176 8.08 -17.10 28.81
C SER A 176 6.64 -16.69 29.17
N SER A 177 6.47 -16.18 30.39
CA SER A 177 5.24 -15.62 30.97
C SER A 177 5.01 -14.15 30.60
N PHE A 178 5.39 -13.73 29.39
CA PHE A 178 5.38 -12.32 28.94
C PHE A 178 4.87 -12.16 27.49
N LEU A 179 3.78 -12.82 27.10
CA LEU A 179 3.19 -12.59 25.77
C LEU A 179 1.97 -11.66 25.85
N PRO A 180 1.95 -10.53 25.10
CA PRO A 180 0.71 -9.87 24.71
C PRO A 180 -0.13 -10.82 23.83
N PRO A 181 -1.47 -10.70 23.82
CA PRO A 181 -2.34 -11.74 23.26
C PRO A 181 -2.39 -11.86 21.73
N ASP A 182 -1.68 -11.04 20.95
CA ASP A 182 -2.08 -10.74 19.56
C ASP A 182 -1.01 -10.96 18.47
N SER A 183 0.10 -11.68 18.70
CA SER A 183 1.07 -11.97 17.62
C SER A 183 0.79 -13.28 16.88
N CYS A 184 0.82 -13.22 15.55
CA CYS A 184 0.70 -14.34 14.61
C CYS A 184 1.49 -15.59 15.07
N SER A 185 0.81 -16.71 15.31
CA SER A 185 1.39 -18.03 15.59
C SER A 185 2.52 -18.01 16.65
N PRO A 186 2.18 -18.06 17.97
CA PRO A 186 3.03 -17.68 19.10
C PRO A 186 4.38 -18.41 19.28
N GLY A 187 4.77 -19.30 18.37
CA GLY A 187 6.03 -20.06 18.44
C GLY A 187 6.97 -19.91 17.25
N TYR A 188 6.50 -19.54 16.05
CA TYR A 188 7.41 -19.50 14.89
C TYR A 188 8.32 -18.27 14.91
N ASP A 189 7.80 -17.12 15.27
CA ASP A 189 8.50 -15.84 15.12
C ASP A 189 9.31 -15.43 16.35
N TYR A 190 9.14 -16.14 17.49
CA TYR A 190 9.78 -15.83 18.75
C TYR A 190 11.31 -15.72 18.65
N LEU A 191 11.96 -16.74 18.06
CA LEU A 191 13.42 -16.77 17.95
C LEU A 191 13.93 -15.68 17.01
N ILE A 192 13.28 -15.48 15.86
CA ILE A 192 13.61 -14.37 14.93
C ILE A 192 13.51 -13.03 15.64
N ARG A 193 12.39 -12.79 16.34
CA ARG A 193 12.13 -11.56 17.08
C ARG A 193 13.22 -11.30 18.11
N LYS A 194 13.51 -12.30 18.94
CA LYS A 194 14.50 -12.22 20.03
C LYS A 194 15.91 -11.95 19.49
N VAL A 195 16.35 -12.73 18.51
CA VAL A 195 17.70 -12.61 17.94
C VAL A 195 17.88 -11.26 17.28
N LEU A 196 16.91 -10.82 16.47
CA LEU A 196 17.02 -9.54 15.78
C LEU A 196 16.93 -8.37 16.75
N SER A 197 16.02 -8.38 17.74
CA SER A 197 15.96 -7.30 18.73
C SER A 197 17.28 -7.15 19.49
N GLU A 198 17.85 -8.26 19.99
CA GLU A 198 19.13 -8.23 20.72
C GLU A 198 20.30 -7.78 19.81
N ALA A 199 20.30 -8.20 18.54
CA ALA A 199 21.35 -7.82 17.58
C ALA A 199 21.30 -6.32 17.21
N PHE A 200 20.11 -5.78 16.98
CA PHE A 200 19.90 -4.36 16.71
C PHE A 200 20.09 -3.47 17.95
N GLU A 201 20.03 -4.01 19.17
CA GLU A 201 20.37 -3.29 20.40
C GLU A 201 21.87 -3.32 20.75
N SER A 202 22.52 -4.49 20.66
CA SER A 202 23.84 -4.76 21.24
C SER A 202 25.04 -4.05 20.60
N ARG A 203 24.87 -3.42 19.42
CA ARG A 203 25.93 -2.76 18.61
C ARG A 203 27.14 -3.63 18.26
N VAL A 204 27.04 -4.96 18.40
CA VAL A 204 28.11 -5.90 18.06
C VAL A 204 28.05 -6.25 16.57
N ALA A 205 28.82 -5.55 15.74
CA ALA A 205 28.84 -5.75 14.29
C ALA A 205 29.37 -7.12 13.83
N SER A 206 30.09 -7.85 14.70
CA SER A 206 30.63 -9.19 14.39
C SER A 206 29.63 -10.32 14.62
N PHE A 207 28.46 -10.03 15.19
CA PHE A 207 27.41 -11.05 15.32
C PHE A 207 26.71 -11.20 13.97
N ALA A 208 26.47 -12.46 13.58
CA ALA A 208 25.84 -12.83 12.32
C ALA A 208 24.44 -13.41 12.59
N PRO A 209 23.44 -12.56 12.98
CA PRO A 209 22.11 -13.01 13.35
C PRO A 209 21.39 -13.79 12.24
N ILE A 210 21.62 -13.45 10.99
CA ILE A 210 20.96 -14.07 9.84
C ILE A 210 21.49 -15.48 9.62
N SER A 211 22.82 -15.63 9.58
CA SER A 211 23.47 -16.93 9.49
C SER A 211 23.06 -17.84 10.65
N TYR A 212 22.98 -17.30 11.87
CA TYR A 212 22.47 -18.02 13.03
C TYR A 212 21.02 -18.50 12.81
N LEU A 213 20.11 -17.60 12.44
CA LEU A 213 18.70 -17.93 12.21
C LEU A 213 18.51 -18.93 11.06
N LYS A 214 19.26 -18.83 9.96
CA LYS A 214 19.19 -19.82 8.88
C LYS A 214 19.50 -21.23 9.34
N ASN A 215 20.49 -21.38 10.23
CA ASN A 215 20.87 -22.67 10.80
C ASN A 215 19.77 -23.22 11.71
N GLU A 216 19.24 -22.40 12.62
CA GLU A 216 18.18 -22.80 13.56
C GLU A 216 16.89 -23.20 12.84
N TYR A 217 16.51 -22.48 11.78
CA TYR A 217 15.34 -22.80 10.95
C TYR A 217 15.64 -23.82 9.84
N GLN A 218 16.88 -24.34 9.78
CA GLN A 218 17.33 -25.31 8.78
C GLN A 218 17.02 -24.90 7.33
N PHE A 219 17.19 -23.61 7.03
CA PHE A 219 16.71 -22.96 5.82
C PHE A 219 17.06 -23.71 4.53
N GLU A 220 18.31 -24.15 4.37
CA GLU A 220 18.78 -24.87 3.17
C GLU A 220 18.08 -26.20 2.91
N SER A 221 17.61 -26.85 3.98
CA SER A 221 16.91 -28.15 3.91
C SER A 221 15.40 -28.02 4.06
N SER A 222 14.89 -26.80 4.22
CA SER A 222 13.47 -26.52 4.41
C SER A 222 12.69 -26.60 3.10
N SER A 223 11.37 -26.78 3.21
CA SER A 223 10.49 -26.66 2.06
C SER A 223 10.46 -25.21 1.55
N GLU A 224 10.16 -25.00 0.27
CA GLU A 224 10.15 -23.64 -0.29
C GLU A 224 9.16 -22.71 0.43
N ILE A 225 7.99 -23.21 0.85
CA ILE A 225 7.01 -22.42 1.61
C ILE A 225 7.53 -22.03 3.01
N GLU A 226 8.29 -22.92 3.69
CA GLU A 226 8.96 -22.59 4.95
C GLU A 226 10.05 -21.54 4.74
N ALA A 227 10.85 -21.66 3.68
CA ALA A 227 11.85 -20.67 3.29
C ALA A 227 11.21 -19.29 3.00
N CYS A 228 10.05 -19.28 2.32
CA CYS A 228 9.25 -18.08 2.09
C CYS A 228 8.77 -17.45 3.42
N ARG A 229 8.24 -18.26 4.34
CA ARG A 229 7.80 -17.79 5.66
C ARG A 229 8.95 -17.20 6.46
N PHE A 230 10.10 -17.88 6.45
CA PHE A 230 11.32 -17.41 7.09
C PHE A 230 11.74 -16.04 6.56
N ALA A 231 11.92 -15.93 5.23
CA ALA A 231 12.36 -14.70 4.57
C ALA A 231 11.43 -13.51 4.88
N LEU A 232 10.11 -13.73 4.83
CA LEU A 232 9.10 -12.73 5.18
C LEU A 232 9.19 -12.27 6.64
N THR A 233 9.29 -13.23 7.56
CA THR A 233 9.33 -12.96 9.00
C THR A 233 10.61 -12.19 9.35
N VAL A 234 11.75 -12.59 8.79
CA VAL A 234 13.02 -11.86 8.96
C VAL A 234 12.92 -10.46 8.37
N ALA A 235 12.38 -10.28 7.16
CA ALA A 235 12.22 -8.96 6.55
C ALA A 235 11.35 -8.02 7.41
N PHE A 236 10.22 -8.53 7.92
CA PHE A 236 9.32 -7.79 8.81
C PHE A 236 10.04 -7.30 10.07
N TYR A 237 10.74 -8.19 10.78
CA TYR A 237 11.44 -7.82 12.02
C TYR A 237 12.70 -6.99 11.77
N ALA A 238 13.42 -7.24 10.67
CA ALA A 238 14.54 -6.39 10.26
C ALA A 238 14.08 -4.95 9.99
N ALA A 239 12.92 -4.75 9.35
CA ALA A 239 12.34 -3.42 9.18
C ALA A 239 11.90 -2.78 10.51
N THR A 240 11.34 -3.60 11.40
CA THR A 240 10.89 -3.15 12.72
C THR A 240 12.04 -2.62 13.57
N TYR A 241 13.17 -3.33 13.62
CA TYR A 241 14.31 -2.97 14.47
C TYR A 241 15.35 -2.11 13.76
N GLY A 242 15.44 -2.17 12.43
CA GLY A 242 16.42 -1.45 11.64
C GLY A 242 16.08 0.01 11.34
N SER A 243 14.81 0.42 11.50
CA SER A 243 14.35 1.80 11.21
C SER A 243 14.64 2.82 12.31
N GLY A 244 15.07 2.37 13.49
CA GLY A 244 15.27 3.24 14.65
C GLY A 244 13.97 3.65 15.35
N ASP A 245 14.10 4.22 16.56
CA ASP A 245 13.00 4.56 17.46
C ASP A 245 12.48 6.00 17.27
N GLU A 246 12.65 6.61 16.09
CA GLU A 246 12.08 7.94 15.87
C GLU A 246 10.55 7.86 15.93
N ALA A 247 9.99 8.49 16.97
CA ALA A 247 8.55 8.54 17.19
C ALA A 247 7.91 9.27 16.00
N ASN A 248 7.22 8.50 15.15
CA ASN A 248 6.41 9.05 14.08
C ASN A 248 5.00 9.27 14.64
N ASP A 249 4.51 10.51 14.61
CA ASP A 249 3.17 10.89 15.09
C ASP A 249 2.04 10.38 14.17
N LYS A 250 2.37 9.67 13.08
CA LYS A 250 1.43 9.15 12.09
C LYS A 250 0.86 7.80 12.47
N ASP A 251 -0.44 7.63 12.20
CA ASP A 251 -1.15 6.37 12.36
C ASP A 251 -1.32 5.67 11.00
N TYR A 252 -0.49 4.68 10.72
CA TYR A 252 -0.63 3.83 9.54
C TYR A 252 -1.52 2.60 9.77
N GLY A 253 -2.00 2.40 10.99
CA GLY A 253 -2.74 1.22 11.42
C GLY A 253 -1.84 0.08 11.94
N CYS A 254 -2.47 -0.91 12.58
CA CYS A 254 -1.84 -2.11 13.11
C CYS A 254 -2.53 -3.37 12.53
N PRO A 255 -2.13 -3.80 11.32
CA PRO A 255 -2.82 -4.89 10.65
C PRO A 255 -2.82 -6.20 11.44
N GLY A 256 -4.01 -6.78 11.62
CA GLY A 256 -4.19 -8.01 12.39
C GLY A 256 -4.26 -7.83 13.92
N GLY A 257 -4.14 -6.60 14.43
CA GLY A 257 -4.14 -6.31 15.88
C GLY A 257 -5.40 -5.60 16.42
N PHE A 258 -6.45 -5.43 15.61
CA PHE A 258 -7.52 -4.48 15.92
C PHE A 258 -8.86 -5.10 16.41
N ASP A 259 -9.45 -6.07 15.69
CA ASP A 259 -10.79 -6.61 16.03
C ASP A 259 -10.91 -8.14 15.78
N GLY A 260 -9.91 -8.91 16.24
CA GLY A 260 -9.87 -10.37 16.11
C GLY A 260 -9.53 -10.89 14.71
N GLU A 261 -9.15 -9.98 13.82
CA GLU A 261 -8.57 -10.25 12.51
C GLU A 261 -7.33 -11.12 12.61
N ARG A 262 -7.11 -11.94 11.58
CA ARG A 262 -6.01 -12.88 11.57
C ARG A 262 -5.24 -12.81 10.28
N ILE A 263 -3.92 -12.80 10.43
CA ILE A 263 -2.95 -13.06 9.38
C ILE A 263 -2.83 -14.58 9.28
N GLU A 264 -3.46 -15.16 8.25
CA GLU A 264 -3.64 -16.62 8.18
C GLU A 264 -2.96 -17.26 6.98
N THR A 265 -2.68 -16.48 5.94
CA THR A 265 -2.12 -16.94 4.67
C THR A 265 -0.75 -16.34 4.41
N MET A 266 -0.01 -16.95 3.48
CA MET A 266 1.25 -16.38 2.99
C MET A 266 1.04 -15.02 2.32
N GLU A 267 -0.11 -14.79 1.68
CA GLU A 267 -0.48 -13.47 1.15
C GLU A 267 -0.63 -12.43 2.26
N ASP A 268 -1.33 -12.75 3.35
CA ASP A 268 -1.49 -11.82 4.48
C ASP A 268 -0.10 -11.47 5.06
N LEU A 269 0.77 -12.47 5.23
CA LEU A 269 2.13 -12.26 5.74
C LEU A 269 3.01 -11.47 4.77
N PHE A 270 2.85 -11.68 3.45
CA PHE A 270 3.52 -10.90 2.42
C PHE A 270 3.14 -9.42 2.51
N LEU A 271 1.84 -9.12 2.49
CA LEU A 271 1.36 -7.75 2.56
C LEU A 271 1.76 -7.09 3.88
N LEU A 272 1.75 -7.84 4.99
CA LEU A 272 2.21 -7.35 6.29
C LEU A 272 3.69 -7.01 6.29
N ALA A 273 4.55 -7.85 5.71
CA ALA A 273 5.97 -7.58 5.61
C ALA A 273 6.23 -6.34 4.74
N VAL A 274 5.57 -6.23 3.57
CA VAL A 274 5.71 -5.07 2.69
C VAL A 274 5.17 -3.79 3.36
N PHE A 275 4.05 -3.87 4.08
CA PHE A 275 3.53 -2.77 4.88
C PHE A 275 4.57 -2.27 5.89
N GLN A 276 5.19 -3.19 6.63
CA GLN A 276 6.20 -2.85 7.63
C GLN A 276 7.43 -2.21 6.98
N MET A 277 7.95 -2.79 5.89
CA MET A 277 9.10 -2.22 5.15
C MET A 277 8.78 -0.83 4.61
N TYR A 278 7.60 -0.65 4.02
CA TYR A 278 7.16 0.61 3.42
C TYR A 278 7.03 1.72 4.47
N THR A 279 6.29 1.46 5.53
CA THR A 279 6.02 2.45 6.59
C THR A 279 7.25 2.83 7.40
N ARG A 280 8.22 1.91 7.52
CA ARG A 280 9.43 2.12 8.32
C ARG A 280 10.61 2.68 7.55
N PHE A 281 10.74 2.37 6.26
CA PHE A 281 11.91 2.82 5.48
C PHE A 281 11.58 3.80 4.37
N LEU A 282 10.42 3.68 3.71
CA LEU A 282 10.16 4.47 2.49
C LEU A 282 9.32 5.71 2.79
N LEU A 283 8.28 5.60 3.63
CA LEU A 283 7.42 6.72 3.98
C LEU A 283 8.12 7.88 4.73
N PRO A 284 9.08 7.64 5.64
CA PRO A 284 9.83 8.74 6.28
C PRO A 284 10.66 9.57 5.30
N ASP A 285 11.13 8.97 4.20
CA ASP A 285 11.99 9.62 3.20
C ASP A 285 11.22 10.34 2.09
N GLU A 286 9.89 10.24 2.06
CA GLU A 286 9.01 10.76 1.00
C GLU A 286 8.23 12.04 1.37
N GLU A 287 8.61 12.71 2.48
CA GLU A 287 8.10 14.03 2.86
C GLU A 287 9.06 15.17 2.50
#